data_AF-A0A3M2G733-F1
#
_entry.id   AF-A0A3M2G733-F1
#
_cell.length_a   1.000
_cell.length_b   1.000
_cell.length_c   1.000
_cell.angle_alpha   90.00
_cell.angle_beta   90.00
_cell.angle_gamma   90.00
#
_symmetry.space_group_name_H-M   'P 1'
#
loop_
_entity.id
_entity.type
_entity.pdbx_description
1 polymer ?
#
loop_
_entity_poly.entity_id
_entity_poly.type
_entity_poly.pdbx_seq_one_letter_code
_entity_poly.pdbx_strand_id
1 'polypeptide(L)'
;MAKGSFRKKMRRERQQHQHQPIPPMPDLDDPIYDKLDELYRNHKDRPPNAPEFFIFLVDGHNCIHKLMAKEQLEWEDARNKFLRDIVDYRLMMWNYYQLMVEFKIYLDDYKSRWSSQEFEEGVTLFNSAVSGRRDAADIEIVEMVRLAVNPAELVVASSDRYCRQVEHYGAKLFKADVFLQMLRIQLPPDYIGDYHFA
;
A
#
# COMPACT_ATOMS: atom_id res chain seq x y z
N MET A 1 34.77 -5.25 7.35
CA MET A 1 33.52 -5.22 6.58
C MET A 1 32.50 -4.41 7.36
N ALA A 2 32.12 -3.24 6.86
CA ALA A 2 31.38 -2.22 7.60
C ALA A 2 29.85 -2.44 7.51
N LYS A 3 29.25 -3.03 8.55
CA LYS A 3 27.79 -2.97 8.79
C LYS A 3 27.49 -1.73 9.66
N GLY A 4 27.29 -0.57 9.03
CA GLY A 4 27.04 0.65 9.79
C GLY A 4 26.59 1.89 9.01
N SER A 5 26.04 1.73 7.79
CA SER A 5 25.87 2.88 6.88
C SER A 5 24.42 3.34 6.68
N PHE A 6 23.42 2.44 6.68
CA PHE A 6 22.05 2.82 6.26
C PHE A 6 21.28 3.66 7.32
N ARG A 7 21.21 3.19 8.57
CA ARG A 7 20.56 3.93 9.68
C ARG A 7 21.19 5.31 9.92
N LYS A 8 22.50 5.46 9.70
CA LYS A 8 23.21 6.75 9.84
C LYS A 8 22.94 7.69 8.66
N LYS A 9 22.77 7.16 7.45
CA LYS A 9 22.38 7.93 6.27
C LYS A 9 20.96 8.48 6.41
N MET A 10 20.01 7.63 6.79
CA MET A 10 18.60 8.00 7.02
C MET A 10 18.43 9.04 8.13
N ARG A 11 19.23 8.96 9.21
CA ARG A 11 19.20 9.96 10.30
C ARG A 11 19.73 11.32 9.85
N ARG A 12 20.65 11.37 8.87
CA ARG A 12 21.14 12.62 8.29
C ARG A 12 20.13 13.24 7.33
N GLU A 13 19.41 12.43 6.55
CA GLU A 13 18.35 12.91 5.66
C GLU A 13 17.14 13.45 6.48
N ARG A 14 16.79 12.80 7.60
CA ARG A 14 15.80 13.32 8.58
C ARG A 14 16.16 14.70 9.17
N GLN A 15 17.44 15.06 9.25
CA GLN A 15 17.87 16.37 9.75
C GLN A 15 17.88 17.46 8.67
N GLN A 16 17.88 17.09 7.38
CA GLN A 16 17.92 18.05 6.27
C GLN A 16 16.54 18.46 5.75
N HIS A 17 15.49 17.68 6.01
CA HIS A 17 14.11 17.98 5.58
C HIS A 17 13.23 18.66 6.66
N GLN A 18 13.85 19.32 7.65
CA GLN A 18 13.10 20.21 8.54
C GLN A 18 12.64 21.44 7.74
N HIS A 19 11.32 21.55 7.57
CA HIS A 19 10.57 22.69 7.04
C HIS A 19 10.50 22.85 5.51
N GLN A 20 10.11 21.81 4.79
CA GLN A 20 9.33 22.08 3.57
C GLN A 20 7.88 22.40 3.98
N PRO A 21 7.30 23.51 3.49
CA PRO A 21 5.91 23.83 3.76
C PRO A 21 5.02 22.73 3.17
N ILE A 22 4.08 22.26 3.98
CA ILE A 22 3.05 21.28 3.63
C ILE A 22 2.26 21.83 2.42
N PRO A 23 2.28 21.15 1.26
CA PRO A 23 1.37 21.47 0.17
C PRO A 23 -0.09 21.46 0.65
N PRO A 24 -0.92 22.42 0.22
CA PRO A 24 -2.34 22.41 0.57
C PRO A 24 -2.99 21.12 0.08
N MET A 25 -3.91 20.56 0.89
CA MET A 25 -4.76 19.48 0.41
C MET A 25 -5.53 19.93 -0.84
N PRO A 26 -5.75 19.05 -1.82
CA PRO A 26 -6.56 19.37 -2.99
C PRO A 26 -7.99 19.75 -2.55
N ASP A 27 -8.51 20.86 -3.09
CA ASP A 27 -9.91 21.27 -2.91
C ASP A 27 -10.82 20.19 -3.52
N LEU A 28 -11.52 19.45 -2.66
CA LEU A 28 -12.42 18.38 -3.04
C LEU A 28 -13.65 18.48 -2.15
N ASP A 29 -14.77 18.96 -2.72
CA ASP A 29 -16.11 19.13 -2.10
C ASP A 29 -16.77 17.78 -1.69
N ASP A 30 -15.99 16.80 -1.25
CA ASP A 30 -16.48 15.50 -0.77
C ASP A 30 -16.38 15.47 0.76
N PRO A 31 -17.48 15.18 1.49
CA PRO A 31 -17.52 15.14 2.97
C PRO A 31 -16.50 14.21 3.62
N ILE A 32 -15.90 13.31 2.84
CA ILE A 32 -14.76 12.51 3.29
C ILE A 32 -13.55 13.41 3.60
N TYR A 33 -13.32 14.50 2.84
CA TYR A 33 -12.17 15.41 3.01
C TYR A 33 -12.29 16.34 4.21
N ASP A 34 -13.49 16.71 4.65
CA ASP A 34 -13.67 17.45 5.91
C ASP A 34 -13.26 16.59 7.12
N LYS A 35 -13.62 15.29 7.10
CA LYS A 35 -13.17 14.33 8.11
C LYS A 35 -11.67 14.05 8.02
N LEU A 36 -11.11 14.07 6.82
CA LEU A 36 -9.67 13.91 6.60
C LEU A 36 -8.89 15.11 7.10
N ASP A 37 -9.37 16.33 6.86
CA ASP A 37 -8.78 17.57 7.36
C ASP A 37 -8.88 17.65 8.90
N GLU A 38 -9.98 17.16 9.49
CA GLU A 38 -10.10 17.01 10.94
C GLU A 38 -9.10 16.00 11.51
N LEU A 39 -8.96 14.81 10.90
CA LEU A 39 -7.93 13.82 11.28
C LEU A 39 -6.51 14.39 11.07
N TYR A 40 -6.29 15.11 9.98
CA TYR A 40 -5.03 15.77 9.59
C TYR A 40 -4.61 16.86 10.57
N ARG A 41 -5.55 17.70 11.02
CA ARG A 41 -5.27 18.74 12.04
C ARG A 41 -5.01 18.14 13.42
N ASN A 42 -5.58 16.96 13.69
CA ASN A 42 -5.39 16.21 14.94
C ASN A 42 -4.16 15.27 14.91
N HIS A 43 -3.38 15.23 13.82
CA HIS A 43 -2.17 14.38 13.69
C HIS A 43 -1.02 14.69 14.66
N LYS A 44 -1.20 15.61 15.62
CA LYS A 44 -0.29 15.74 16.77
C LYS A 44 -0.36 14.54 17.72
N ASP A 45 -1.41 13.72 17.64
CA ASP A 45 -1.66 12.61 18.55
C ASP A 45 -1.61 11.24 17.85
N ARG A 46 -0.59 10.99 17.01
CA ARG A 46 -0.34 9.63 16.54
C ARG A 46 -0.15 8.71 17.75
N PRO A 47 -0.81 7.54 17.83
CA PRO A 47 -0.66 6.66 18.97
C PRO A 47 0.83 6.37 19.22
N PRO A 48 1.34 6.47 20.46
CA PRO A 48 2.76 6.32 20.76
C PRO A 48 3.35 4.95 20.35
N ASN A 49 2.50 3.98 20.02
CA ASN A 49 2.87 2.63 19.60
C ASN A 49 2.50 2.32 18.13
N ALA A 50 2.09 3.31 17.34
CA ALA A 50 1.75 3.06 15.95
C ALA A 50 3.01 2.63 15.16
N PRO A 51 2.92 1.57 14.32
CA PRO A 51 4.10 1.01 13.66
C PRO A 51 4.78 2.03 12.73
N GLU A 52 6.10 2.15 12.78
CA GLU A 52 6.86 3.08 11.95
C GLU A 52 6.95 2.66 10.48
N PHE A 53 6.49 1.44 10.18
CA PHE A 53 6.64 0.78 8.89
C PHE A 53 5.46 -0.13 8.58
N PHE A 54 5.03 -0.14 7.32
CA PHE A 54 4.03 -1.06 6.79
C PHE A 54 4.51 -1.74 5.51
N ILE A 55 4.23 -3.04 5.36
CA ILE A 55 4.35 -3.75 4.09
C ILE A 55 2.95 -4.10 3.58
N PHE A 56 2.65 -3.61 2.39
CA PHE A 56 1.46 -4.01 1.63
C PHE A 56 1.77 -5.17 0.69
N LEU A 57 1.04 -6.27 0.84
CA LEU A 57 0.97 -7.36 -0.13
C LEU A 57 -0.32 -7.18 -0.95
N VAL A 58 -0.18 -6.81 -2.22
CA VAL A 58 -1.32 -6.37 -3.04
C VAL A 58 -1.58 -7.34 -4.17
N ASP A 59 -2.80 -7.85 -4.23
CA ASP A 59 -3.32 -8.51 -5.43
C ASP A 59 -3.64 -7.42 -6.46
N GLY A 60 -2.68 -7.18 -7.35
CA GLY A 60 -2.77 -6.14 -8.36
C GLY A 60 -3.85 -6.42 -9.40
N HIS A 61 -4.09 -7.70 -9.74
CA HIS A 61 -5.12 -8.05 -10.72
C HIS A 61 -6.51 -7.69 -10.22
N ASN A 62 -6.83 -8.01 -8.96
CA ASN A 62 -8.11 -7.65 -8.36
C ASN A 62 -8.29 -6.14 -8.23
N CYS A 63 -7.26 -5.42 -7.78
CA CYS A 63 -7.30 -3.96 -7.64
C CYS A 63 -7.52 -3.27 -8.99
N ILE A 64 -6.78 -3.67 -10.03
CA ILE A 64 -6.89 -3.08 -11.37
C ILE A 64 -8.28 -3.34 -11.95
N HIS A 65 -8.82 -4.55 -11.85
CA HIS A 65 -10.18 -4.84 -12.33
C HIS A 65 -11.25 -4.03 -11.59
N LYS A 66 -11.12 -3.82 -10.28
CA LYS A 66 -12.03 -2.95 -9.53
C LYS A 66 -11.93 -1.49 -9.97
N LEU A 67 -10.72 -1.00 -10.24
CA LEU A 67 -10.49 0.35 -10.73
C LEU A 67 -11.11 0.53 -12.13
N MET A 68 -10.88 -0.43 -13.04
CA MET A 68 -11.50 -0.45 -14.36
C MET A 68 -13.03 -0.35 -14.27
N ALA A 69 -13.66 -1.18 -13.43
CA ALA A 69 -15.11 -1.19 -13.28
C ALA A 69 -15.65 0.12 -12.70
N LYS A 70 -14.93 0.73 -11.75
CA LYS A 70 -15.34 1.96 -11.08
C LYS A 70 -15.19 3.19 -11.97
N GLU A 71 -14.12 3.26 -12.76
CA GLU A 71 -13.75 4.45 -13.53
C GLU A 71 -13.92 4.28 -15.05
N GLN A 72 -14.41 3.13 -15.51
CA GLN A 72 -14.62 2.79 -16.93
C GLN A 72 -13.33 2.91 -17.76
N LEU A 73 -12.23 2.39 -17.22
CA LEU A 73 -10.91 2.42 -17.85
C LEU A 73 -10.60 1.09 -18.53
N GLU A 74 -9.81 1.16 -19.62
CA GLU A 74 -9.16 0.00 -20.20
C GLU A 74 -8.04 -0.53 -19.30
N TRP A 75 -7.66 -1.79 -19.47
CA TRP A 75 -6.71 -2.47 -18.57
C TRP A 75 -5.38 -1.73 -18.41
N GLU A 76 -4.79 -1.25 -19.50
CA GLU A 76 -3.50 -0.57 -19.47
C GLU A 76 -3.57 0.78 -18.74
N ASP A 77 -4.62 1.56 -19.00
CA ASP A 77 -4.85 2.85 -18.34
C ASP A 77 -5.12 2.66 -16.85
N ALA A 78 -5.94 1.67 -16.49
CA ALA A 78 -6.21 1.32 -15.10
C ALA A 78 -4.94 0.85 -14.38
N ARG A 79 -4.11 0.00 -15.00
CA ARG A 79 -2.83 -0.43 -14.43
C ARG A 79 -1.91 0.77 -14.18
N ASN A 80 -1.75 1.64 -15.17
CA ASN A 80 -0.85 2.78 -15.07
C ASN A 80 -1.33 3.79 -14.01
N LYS A 81 -2.64 4.03 -13.94
CA LYS A 81 -3.25 4.85 -12.89
C LYS A 81 -3.05 4.23 -11.51
N PHE A 82 -3.34 2.94 -11.36
CA PHE A 82 -3.15 2.20 -10.12
C PHE A 82 -1.72 2.31 -9.59
N LEU A 83 -0.72 2.07 -10.45
CA LEU A 83 0.69 2.18 -10.07
C LEU A 83 1.08 3.62 -9.69
N ARG A 84 0.54 4.63 -10.38
CA ARG A 84 0.75 6.03 -10.01
C ARG A 84 0.17 6.34 -8.63
N ASP A 85 -1.08 5.94 -8.38
CA ASP A 85 -1.76 6.18 -7.11
C ASP A 85 -1.00 5.50 -5.93
N ILE A 86 -0.39 4.33 -6.16
CA ILE A 86 0.50 3.66 -5.19
C ILE A 86 1.75 4.49 -4.88
N VAL A 87 2.44 4.99 -5.91
CA VAL A 87 3.66 5.78 -5.75
C VAL A 87 3.35 7.10 -5.04
N ASP A 88 2.29 7.79 -5.45
CA ASP A 88 1.83 9.03 -4.83
C ASP A 88 1.49 8.81 -3.36
N TYR A 89 0.76 7.74 -3.05
CA TYR A 89 0.46 7.35 -1.68
C TYR A 89 1.71 7.11 -0.84
N ARG A 90 2.67 6.32 -1.36
CA ARG A 90 3.93 6.07 -0.66
C ARG A 90 4.68 7.37 -0.36
N LEU A 91 4.82 8.24 -1.36
CA LEU A 91 5.54 9.51 -1.20
C LEU A 91 4.85 10.41 -0.18
N MET A 92 3.52 10.42 -0.19
CA MET A 92 2.75 11.17 0.79
C MET A 92 2.99 10.61 2.21
N MET A 93 2.88 9.29 2.42
CA MET A 93 3.14 8.64 3.71
C MET A 93 4.50 9.05 4.29
N TRP A 94 5.53 9.08 3.44
CA TRP A 94 6.85 9.51 3.87
C TRP A 94 6.90 11.02 4.18
N ASN A 95 6.50 11.86 3.23
CA ASN A 95 6.72 13.30 3.33
C ASN A 95 5.91 13.95 4.45
N TYR A 96 4.67 13.51 4.68
CA TYR A 96 3.79 14.13 5.66
C TYR A 96 3.71 13.35 6.97
N TYR A 97 3.58 12.03 6.90
CA TYR A 97 3.42 11.21 8.09
C TYR A 97 4.72 10.62 8.63
N GLN A 98 5.84 10.83 7.92
CA GLN A 98 7.15 10.24 8.26
C GLN A 98 7.07 8.72 8.42
N LEU A 99 6.17 8.11 7.65
CA LEU A 99 5.85 6.69 7.64
C LEU A 99 6.57 6.00 6.50
N MET A 100 7.23 4.89 6.79
CA MET A 100 7.79 4.04 5.75
C MET A 100 6.72 3.05 5.27
N VAL A 101 6.46 3.06 3.97
CA VAL A 101 5.52 2.11 3.35
C VAL A 101 6.20 1.42 2.18
N GLU A 102 6.13 0.10 2.16
CA GLU A 102 6.58 -0.75 1.07
C GLU A 102 5.39 -1.46 0.41
N PHE A 103 5.42 -1.54 -0.91
CA PHE A 103 4.43 -2.26 -1.71
C PHE A 103 5.07 -3.43 -2.44
N LYS A 104 4.47 -4.61 -2.27
CA LYS A 104 4.74 -5.82 -3.05
C LYS A 104 3.46 -6.14 -3.82
N ILE A 105 3.46 -5.86 -5.12
CA ILE A 105 2.28 -5.97 -5.98
C ILE A 105 2.42 -7.21 -6.84
N TYR A 106 1.47 -8.13 -6.73
CA TYR A 106 1.43 -9.38 -7.48
C TYR A 106 0.49 -9.20 -8.69
N LEU A 107 1.02 -9.43 -9.87
CA LEU A 107 0.33 -9.33 -11.15
C LEU A 107 0.37 -10.68 -11.87
N ASP A 108 -0.71 -11.02 -12.55
CA ASP A 108 -0.76 -12.18 -13.44
C ASP A 108 -0.61 -11.73 -14.90
N ASP A 109 0.62 -11.37 -15.28
CA ASP A 109 0.94 -11.05 -16.67
C ASP A 109 1.51 -12.27 -17.41
N TYR A 110 0.60 -13.08 -17.96
CA TYR A 110 0.90 -14.28 -18.74
C TYR A 110 1.72 -14.02 -20.01
N LYS A 111 1.84 -12.76 -20.48
CA LYS A 111 2.63 -12.40 -21.67
C LYS A 111 4.08 -12.05 -21.31
N SER A 112 4.32 -11.72 -20.05
CA SER A 112 5.61 -11.27 -19.56
C SER A 112 6.47 -12.43 -19.02
N ARG A 113 7.80 -12.34 -19.18
CA ARG A 113 8.77 -13.34 -18.70
C ARG A 113 9.58 -12.92 -17.47
N TRP A 114 9.32 -11.74 -16.91
CA TRP A 114 9.97 -11.29 -15.68
C TRP A 114 9.29 -11.96 -14.47
N SER A 115 10.06 -12.26 -13.41
CA SER A 115 9.53 -12.82 -12.15
C SER A 115 9.28 -11.73 -11.11
N SER A 116 10.21 -10.79 -10.98
CA SER A 116 10.08 -9.62 -10.11
C SER A 116 10.86 -8.44 -10.70
N GLN A 117 10.37 -7.24 -10.49
CA GLN A 117 11.07 -6.00 -10.84
C GLN A 117 10.79 -4.91 -9.82
N GLU A 118 11.81 -4.16 -9.44
CA GLU A 118 11.63 -2.89 -8.73
C GLU A 118 11.09 -1.87 -9.75
N PHE A 119 9.89 -1.34 -9.47
CA PHE A 119 9.25 -0.36 -10.35
C PHE A 119 9.67 1.05 -9.95
N GLU A 120 9.61 1.33 -8.66
CA GLU A 120 10.07 2.56 -8.01
C GLU A 120 10.61 2.17 -6.63
N GLU A 121 11.38 3.05 -5.99
CA GLU A 121 11.90 2.79 -4.64
C GLU A 121 10.74 2.43 -3.70
N GLY A 122 10.82 1.27 -3.04
CA GLY A 122 9.77 0.78 -2.14
C GLY A 122 8.49 0.27 -2.82
N VAL A 123 8.48 0.12 -4.15
CA VAL A 123 7.39 -0.51 -4.92
C VAL A 123 7.97 -1.61 -5.81
N THR A 124 7.69 -2.86 -5.45
CA THR A 124 8.13 -4.04 -6.20
C THR A 124 6.95 -4.72 -6.87
N LEU A 125 7.09 -5.03 -8.15
CA LEU A 125 6.13 -5.85 -8.89
C LEU A 125 6.63 -7.30 -8.92
N PHE A 126 5.70 -8.24 -8.74
CA PHE A 126 5.90 -9.68 -8.89
C PHE A 126 4.96 -10.18 -9.99
N ASN A 127 5.47 -11.07 -10.83
CA ASN A 127 4.67 -11.72 -11.85
C ASN A 127 4.38 -13.16 -11.43
N SER A 128 3.19 -13.39 -10.89
CA SER A 128 2.81 -14.71 -10.35
C SER A 128 2.41 -15.70 -11.44
N ALA A 129 2.11 -15.21 -12.66
CA ALA A 129 1.81 -16.03 -13.83
C ALA A 129 2.98 -16.92 -14.29
N VAL A 130 4.23 -16.63 -13.88
CA VAL A 130 5.42 -17.44 -14.21
C VAL A 130 5.27 -18.88 -13.72
N SER A 131 4.50 -19.11 -12.64
CA SER A 131 4.26 -20.44 -12.08
C SER A 131 3.31 -21.32 -12.92
N GLY A 132 2.59 -20.74 -13.89
CA GLY A 132 1.60 -21.44 -14.72
C GLY A 132 0.36 -21.92 -13.97
N ARG A 133 0.21 -21.59 -12.69
CA ARG A 133 -0.96 -21.93 -11.87
C ARG A 133 -2.00 -20.81 -11.96
N ARG A 134 -3.27 -21.19 -12.03
CA ARG A 134 -4.36 -20.27 -11.68
C ARG A 134 -4.25 -19.97 -10.19
N ASP A 135 -4.58 -18.75 -9.78
CA ASP A 135 -4.56 -18.27 -8.40
C ASP A 135 -3.14 -18.18 -7.80
N ALA A 136 -2.12 -18.02 -8.65
CA ALA A 136 -0.73 -17.97 -8.22
C ALA A 136 -0.44 -16.78 -7.30
N ALA A 137 -1.00 -15.61 -7.61
CA ALA A 137 -0.85 -14.40 -6.79
C ALA A 137 -1.43 -14.61 -5.39
N ASP A 138 -2.66 -15.14 -5.29
CA ASP A 138 -3.32 -15.37 -4.01
C ASP A 138 -2.57 -16.38 -3.13
N ILE A 139 -2.09 -17.47 -3.74
CA ILE A 139 -1.28 -18.49 -3.05
C ILE A 139 0.01 -17.86 -2.51
N GLU A 140 0.71 -17.11 -3.34
CA GLU A 140 1.99 -16.49 -2.98
C GLU A 140 1.81 -15.47 -1.85
N ILE A 141 0.77 -14.63 -1.92
CA ILE A 141 0.43 -13.67 -0.86
C ILE A 141 0.18 -14.41 0.47
N VAL A 142 -0.68 -15.45 0.46
CA VAL A 142 -1.00 -16.20 1.69
C VAL A 142 0.23 -16.93 2.25
N GLU A 143 1.07 -17.51 1.40
CA GLU A 143 2.32 -18.15 1.83
C GLU A 143 3.31 -17.15 2.44
N MET A 144 3.44 -15.96 1.85
CA MET A 144 4.27 -14.88 2.39
C MET A 144 3.80 -14.44 3.77
N VAL A 145 2.49 -14.31 3.97
CA VAL A 145 1.93 -14.00 5.30
C VAL A 145 2.20 -15.13 6.29
N ARG A 146 1.94 -16.39 5.89
CA ARG A 146 2.11 -17.56 6.74
C ARG A 146 3.56 -17.74 7.22
N LEU A 147 4.53 -17.41 6.38
CA LEU A 147 5.96 -17.55 6.66
C LEU A 147 6.57 -16.32 7.35
N ALA A 148 5.83 -15.22 7.46
CA ALA A 148 6.34 -14.00 8.09
C ALA A 148 6.57 -14.19 9.59
N VAL A 149 7.66 -13.61 10.11
CA VAL A 149 7.97 -13.63 11.55
C VAL A 149 6.95 -12.81 12.34
N ASN A 150 6.52 -11.67 11.79
CA ASN A 150 5.50 -10.79 12.36
C ASN A 150 4.38 -10.52 11.32
N PRO A 151 3.43 -11.46 11.13
CA PRO A 151 2.34 -11.26 10.16
C PRO A 151 1.46 -10.04 10.47
N ALA A 152 1.37 -9.61 11.73
CA ALA A 152 0.59 -8.45 12.17
C ALA A 152 1.11 -7.10 11.61
N GLU A 153 2.34 -7.05 11.11
CA GLU A 153 2.90 -5.87 10.44
C GLU A 153 2.56 -5.83 8.94
N LEU A 154 1.95 -6.90 8.41
CA LEU A 154 1.56 -7.02 7.02
C LEU A 154 0.12 -6.58 6.82
N VAL A 155 -0.10 -5.82 5.74
CA VAL A 155 -1.43 -5.49 5.24
C VAL A 155 -1.60 -6.13 3.87
N VAL A 156 -2.63 -6.95 3.72
CA VAL A 156 -2.98 -7.59 2.46
C VAL A 156 -4.11 -6.80 1.82
N ALA A 157 -3.99 -6.49 0.54
CA ALA A 157 -5.04 -5.85 -0.25
C ALA A 157 -5.53 -6.83 -1.33
N SER A 158 -6.69 -7.46 -1.08
CA SER A 158 -7.37 -8.34 -2.04
C SER A 158 -8.85 -8.48 -1.67
N SER A 159 -9.70 -8.72 -2.67
CA SER A 159 -11.09 -9.15 -2.45
C SER A 159 -11.29 -10.63 -2.71
N ASP A 160 -10.24 -11.37 -3.07
CA ASP A 160 -10.33 -12.80 -3.31
C ASP A 160 -10.68 -13.55 -2.01
N ARG A 161 -11.52 -14.58 -2.12
CA ARG A 161 -11.95 -15.36 -0.97
C ARG A 161 -10.80 -16.14 -0.36
N TYR A 162 -9.85 -16.61 -1.17
CA TYR A 162 -8.68 -17.35 -0.73
C TYR A 162 -7.79 -16.51 0.18
N CYS A 163 -7.62 -15.23 -0.15
CA CYS A 163 -6.85 -14.26 0.64
C CYS A 163 -7.43 -13.98 2.04
N ARG A 164 -8.69 -14.36 2.35
CA ARG A 164 -9.23 -14.23 3.72
C ARG A 164 -8.46 -15.03 4.77
N GLN A 165 -7.70 -16.03 4.36
CA GLN A 165 -6.89 -16.85 5.25
C GLN A 165 -5.77 -16.06 5.93
N VAL A 166 -5.35 -14.92 5.39
CA VAL A 166 -4.28 -14.09 5.97
C VAL A 166 -4.64 -13.57 7.37
N GLU A 167 -5.94 -13.35 7.63
CA GLU A 167 -6.45 -12.90 8.92
C GLU A 167 -6.25 -13.97 10.00
N HIS A 168 -6.33 -15.26 9.64
CA HIS A 168 -6.05 -16.36 10.57
C HIS A 168 -4.58 -16.37 11.02
N TYR A 169 -3.67 -15.89 10.17
CA TYR A 169 -2.25 -15.75 10.49
C TYR A 169 -1.92 -14.42 11.19
N GLY A 170 -2.91 -13.54 11.37
CA GLY A 170 -2.78 -12.27 12.10
C GLY A 170 -2.48 -11.06 11.24
N ALA A 171 -2.41 -11.18 9.91
CA ALA A 171 -2.27 -10.02 9.02
C ALA A 171 -3.59 -9.28 8.84
N LYS A 172 -3.52 -7.97 8.55
CA LYS A 172 -4.70 -7.16 8.26
C LYS A 172 -5.13 -7.38 6.81
N LEU A 173 -6.43 -7.60 6.57
CA LEU A 173 -6.98 -7.68 5.21
C LEU A 173 -7.80 -6.43 4.88
N PHE A 174 -7.40 -5.75 3.80
CA PHE A 174 -8.20 -4.75 3.13
C PHE A 174 -8.84 -5.35 1.88
N LYS A 175 -10.16 -5.21 1.77
CA LYS A 175 -10.84 -5.44 0.50
C LYS A 175 -10.26 -4.46 -0.53
N ALA A 176 -10.14 -4.90 -1.79
CA ALA A 176 -9.49 -4.09 -2.82
C ALA A 176 -10.17 -2.73 -3.07
N ASP A 177 -11.49 -2.63 -2.90
CA ASP A 177 -12.21 -1.35 -2.99
C ASP A 177 -11.85 -0.39 -1.84
N VAL A 178 -11.79 -0.90 -0.60
CA VAL A 178 -11.33 -0.13 0.56
C VAL A 178 -9.88 0.31 0.38
N PHE A 179 -9.02 -0.56 -0.15
CA PHE A 179 -7.64 -0.22 -0.46
C PHE A 179 -7.54 0.89 -1.53
N LEU A 180 -8.31 0.79 -2.62
CA LEU A 180 -8.35 1.86 -3.63
C LEU A 180 -8.89 3.18 -3.06
N GLN A 181 -9.87 3.13 -2.17
CA GLN A 181 -10.34 4.32 -1.46
C GLN A 181 -9.24 4.90 -0.55
N MET A 182 -8.50 4.07 0.19
CA MET A 182 -7.34 4.48 0.98
C MET A 182 -6.32 5.25 0.13
N LEU A 183 -5.95 4.69 -1.03
CA LEU A 183 -5.00 5.35 -1.93
C LEU A 183 -5.52 6.73 -2.36
N ARG A 184 -6.81 6.87 -2.61
CA ARG A 184 -7.42 8.15 -3.00
C ARG A 184 -7.50 9.17 -1.88
N ILE A 185 -7.85 8.75 -0.66
CA ILE A 185 -8.01 9.64 0.49
C ILE A 185 -6.69 9.94 1.19
N GLN A 186 -5.62 9.21 0.86
CA GLN A 186 -4.27 9.54 1.28
C GLN A 186 -4.18 9.53 2.83
N LEU A 187 -4.67 8.45 3.46
CA LEU A 187 -4.58 8.24 4.91
C LEU A 187 -3.63 7.11 5.29
N PRO A 188 -2.97 7.18 6.45
CA PRO A 188 -2.21 6.07 6.97
C PRO A 188 -3.05 4.80 7.23
N PRO A 189 -2.48 3.59 7.09
CA PRO A 189 -3.25 2.33 7.13
C PRO A 189 -3.89 2.03 8.50
N ASP A 190 -3.30 2.55 9.57
CA ASP A 190 -3.79 2.45 10.95
C ASP A 190 -5.10 3.22 11.16
N TYR A 191 -5.33 4.30 10.41
CA TYR A 191 -6.54 5.13 10.51
C TYR A 191 -7.76 4.47 9.85
N ILE A 192 -7.55 3.45 9.02
CA ILE A 192 -8.61 2.78 8.27
C ILE A 192 -9.19 1.58 9.05
N GLY A 193 -8.49 1.12 10.10
CA GLY A 193 -8.94 -0.02 10.92
C GLY A 193 -10.30 0.15 11.58
N ASP A 194 -10.71 1.40 11.84
CA ASP A 194 -11.97 1.73 12.51
C ASP A 194 -13.10 2.15 11.55
N TYR A 195 -12.80 2.31 10.27
CA TYR A 195 -13.79 2.68 9.26
C TYR A 195 -14.39 1.42 8.64
N HIS A 196 -15.47 0.92 9.24
CA HIS A 196 -16.47 0.20 8.49
C HIS A 196 -17.11 1.19 7.49
N PHE A 197 -16.57 1.24 6.27
CA PHE A 197 -17.27 1.88 5.15
C PHE A 197 -18.56 1.08 4.91
N ALA A 198 -19.66 1.62 5.42
CA ALA A 198 -21.02 1.08 5.33
C ALA A 198 -21.52 1.07 3.89
#